data_AF-A0A7S4CME9-F1
#
_entry.id   AF-A0A7S4CME9-F1
#
_cell.length_a   1.000
_cell.length_b   1.000
_cell.length_c   1.000
_cell.angle_alpha   90.00
_cell.angle_beta   90.00
_cell.angle_gamma   90.00
#
_symmetry.space_group_name_H-M   'P 1'
#
loop_
_entity.id
_entity.type
_entity.pdbx_description
1 polymer ?
#
loop_
_entity_poly.entity_id
_entity_poly.type
_entity_poly.pdbx_seq_one_letter_code
_entity_poly.pdbx_strand_id
1 'polypeptide(L)'
;GDCSLIRAIGNHTLNPSILAELSGRQGSRLLWAFGKIGIAQEDLVQEIGAQMMKHDLTGQEISMAVWGLAKVKSRNYELLRAIAEYTVTSGVVTDFSAQSVGNTAWAYATL
;
A
#
# COMPACT_ATOMS: atom_id res chain seq x y z
N GLY A 1 1.31 19.31 8.12
CA GLY A 1 2.54 18.57 8.46
C GLY A 1 3.52 18.76 7.34
N ASP A 2 4.80 18.90 7.64
CA ASP A 2 5.84 19.21 6.66
C ASP A 2 6.03 18.07 5.65
N CYS A 3 5.59 18.30 4.40
CA CYS A 3 5.69 17.31 3.32
C CYS A 3 7.14 17.08 2.85
N SER A 4 8.10 17.95 3.23
CA SER A 4 9.49 17.84 2.79
C SER A 4 10.18 16.58 3.33
N LEU A 5 9.99 16.27 4.61
CA LEU A 5 10.55 15.08 5.24
C LEU A 5 10.02 13.80 4.60
N ILE A 6 8.70 13.70 4.39
CA ILE A 6 8.12 12.48 3.83
C ILE A 6 8.48 12.32 2.36
N ARG A 7 8.61 13.41 1.60
CA ARG A 7 9.09 13.33 0.22
C ARG A 7 10.56 12.89 0.15
N ALA A 8 11.41 13.38 1.07
CA ALA A 8 12.78 12.93 1.19
C ALA A 8 12.88 11.44 1.56
N ILE A 9 12.05 10.97 2.51
CA ILE A 9 11.95 9.54 2.88
C ILE A 9 11.49 8.71 1.67
N GLY A 10 10.47 9.16 0.95
CA GLY A 10 9.99 8.48 -0.26
C GLY A 10 11.08 8.34 -1.32
N ASN A 11 11.81 9.41 -1.62
CA ASN A 11 12.94 9.36 -2.55
C ASN A 11 14.05 8.42 -2.05
N HIS A 12 14.34 8.41 -0.75
CA HIS A 12 15.34 7.50 -0.18
C HIS A 12 14.91 6.03 -0.24
N THR A 13 13.59 5.78 -0.18
CA THR A 13 13.02 4.43 -0.29
C THR A 13 13.24 3.82 -1.68
N LEU A 14 13.40 4.64 -2.73
CA LEU A 14 13.75 4.18 -4.07
C LEU A 14 15.21 3.71 -4.21
N ASN A 15 16.03 3.86 -3.17
CA ASN A 15 17.33 3.21 -3.15
C ASN A 15 17.14 1.68 -3.17
N PRO A 16 17.71 0.94 -4.15
CA PRO A 16 17.47 -0.49 -4.29
C PRO A 16 17.81 -1.32 -3.04
N SER A 17 18.84 -0.94 -2.28
CA SER A 17 19.20 -1.64 -1.04
C SER A 17 18.16 -1.44 0.04
N ILE A 18 17.62 -0.22 0.18
CA ILE A 18 16.55 0.07 1.15
C ILE A 18 15.25 -0.59 0.73
N LEU A 19 14.90 -0.51 -0.55
CA LEU A 19 13.70 -1.15 -1.10
C LEU A 19 13.73 -2.66 -0.84
N ALA A 20 14.85 -3.33 -1.10
CA ALA A 20 15.00 -4.77 -0.91
C ALA A 20 14.80 -5.22 0.56
N GLU A 21 15.03 -4.34 1.53
CA GLU A 21 14.86 -4.60 2.96
C GLU A 21 13.44 -4.33 3.47
N LEU A 22 12.56 -3.70 2.68
CA LEU A 22 11.19 -3.42 3.10
C LEU A 22 10.38 -4.70 3.20
N SER A 23 9.90 -4.98 4.42
CA SER A 23 8.86 -5.97 4.68
C SER A 23 7.48 -5.51 4.21
N GLY A 24 6.54 -6.45 4.08
CA GLY A 24 5.13 -6.17 3.77
C GLY A 24 4.48 -5.15 4.74
N ARG A 25 4.82 -5.25 6.02
CA ARG A 25 4.40 -4.30 7.06
C ARG A 25 4.90 -2.88 6.84
N GLN A 26 6.17 -2.73 6.46
CA GLN A 26 6.77 -1.42 6.23
C GLN A 26 6.22 -0.80 4.94
N GLY A 27 6.07 -1.60 3.88
CA GLY A 27 5.51 -1.14 2.61
C GLY A 27 4.06 -0.64 2.75
N SER A 28 3.20 -1.43 3.40
CA SER A 28 1.80 -1.02 3.64
C SER A 28 1.68 0.28 4.45
N ARG A 29 2.55 0.49 5.45
CA ARG A 29 2.59 1.73 6.23
C ARG A 29 3.06 2.94 5.45
N LEU A 30 4.05 2.76 4.55
CA LEU A 30 4.49 3.84 3.66
C LEU A 30 3.36 4.25 2.71
N LEU A 31 2.68 3.28 2.08
CA LEU A 31 1.53 3.54 1.21
C LEU A 31 0.41 4.27 1.97
N TRP A 32 0.10 3.83 3.18
CA TRP A 32 -0.86 4.52 4.06
C TRP A 32 -0.43 5.95 4.39
N ALA A 33 0.85 6.16 4.76
CA ALA A 33 1.37 7.46 5.12
C ALA A 33 1.32 8.43 3.94
N PHE A 34 1.71 7.98 2.74
CA PHE A 34 1.62 8.78 1.51
C PHE A 34 0.18 9.14 1.16
N GLY A 35 -0.75 8.18 1.30
CA GLY A 35 -2.18 8.43 1.18
C GLY A 35 -2.68 9.50 2.15
N LYS A 36 -2.23 9.45 3.41
CA LYS A 36 -2.65 10.37 4.47
C LYS A 36 -2.22 11.81 4.20
N ILE A 37 -1.07 12.03 3.56
CA ILE A 37 -0.52 13.36 3.28
C ILE A 37 -0.70 13.82 1.82
N GLY A 38 -1.27 12.97 0.96
CA GLY A 38 -1.57 13.31 -0.44
C GLY A 38 -0.38 13.20 -1.40
N ILE A 39 0.62 12.36 -1.12
CA ILE A 39 1.72 12.09 -2.08
C ILE A 39 1.28 10.99 -3.05
N ALA A 40 1.19 11.33 -4.33
CA ALA A 40 0.71 10.45 -5.40
C ALA A 40 1.80 10.11 -6.44
N GLN A 41 3.05 9.91 -6.01
CA GLN A 41 4.14 9.56 -6.93
C GLN A 41 3.96 8.11 -7.41
N GLU A 42 3.59 7.93 -8.67
CA GLU A 42 3.20 6.62 -9.24
C GLU A 42 4.34 5.59 -9.17
N ASP A 43 5.56 5.98 -9.55
CA ASP A 43 6.74 5.10 -9.49
C ASP A 43 7.01 4.61 -8.05
N LEU A 44 6.93 5.53 -7.08
CA LEU A 44 7.14 5.22 -5.67
C LEU A 44 6.08 4.26 -5.12
N VAL A 45 4.81 4.48 -5.51
CA VAL A 45 3.71 3.60 -5.16
C VAL A 45 3.89 2.22 -5.77
N GLN A 46 4.29 2.14 -7.04
CA GLN A 46 4.51 0.89 -7.75
C GLN A 46 5.63 0.07 -7.11
N GLU A 47 6.79 0.67 -6.87
CA GLU A 47 7.96 -0.04 -6.33
C GLU A 47 7.70 -0.55 -4.91
N ILE A 48 7.12 0.28 -4.05
CA ILE A 48 6.77 -0.13 -2.67
C ILE A 48 5.70 -1.22 -2.69
N GLY A 49 4.69 -1.08 -3.55
CA GLY A 49 3.65 -2.09 -3.71
C GLY A 49 4.21 -3.42 -4.18
N ALA A 50 5.02 -3.42 -5.25
CA ALA A 50 5.65 -4.62 -5.79
C ALA A 50 6.55 -5.31 -4.78
N GLN A 51 7.32 -4.56 -3.99
CA GLN A 51 8.15 -5.12 -2.94
C GLN A 51 7.31 -5.68 -1.78
N MET A 52 6.30 -4.94 -1.33
CA MET A 52 5.37 -5.39 -0.28
C MET A 52 4.74 -6.74 -0.64
N MET A 53 4.33 -6.91 -1.90
CA MET A 53 3.67 -8.12 -2.42
C MET A 53 4.58 -9.37 -2.45
N LYS A 54 5.88 -9.26 -2.17
CA LYS A 54 6.79 -10.42 -2.04
C LYS A 54 6.71 -11.11 -0.67
N HIS A 55 5.94 -10.55 0.26
CA HIS A 55 5.80 -11.04 1.62
C HIS A 55 4.40 -11.58 1.88
N ASP A 56 4.27 -12.43 2.89
CA ASP A 56 2.96 -12.76 3.44
C ASP A 56 2.37 -11.54 4.14
N LEU A 57 1.18 -11.13 3.69
CA LEU A 57 0.49 -9.96 4.19
C LEU A 57 -0.68 -10.36 5.06
N THR A 58 -0.93 -9.56 6.08
CA THR A 58 -2.13 -9.64 6.91
C THR A 58 -3.26 -8.79 6.31
N GLY A 59 -4.50 -9.06 6.73
CA GLY A 59 -5.65 -8.24 6.33
C GLY A 59 -5.53 -6.78 6.79
N GLN A 60 -4.81 -6.50 7.87
CA GLN A 60 -4.51 -5.13 8.29
C GLN A 60 -3.59 -4.44 7.28
N GLU A 61 -2.50 -5.08 6.87
CA GLU A 61 -1.50 -4.53 5.94
C GLU A 61 -2.11 -4.28 4.55
N ILE A 62 -2.91 -5.23 4.05
CA ILE A 62 -3.69 -5.04 2.81
C ILE A 62 -4.61 -3.83 2.94
N SER A 63 -5.42 -3.77 4.00
CA SER A 63 -6.40 -2.69 4.18
C SER A 63 -5.72 -1.32 4.30
N MET A 64 -4.55 -1.24 4.92
CA MET A 64 -3.76 -0.01 5.04
C MET A 64 -3.22 0.45 3.68
N ALA A 65 -2.66 -0.48 2.92
CA ALA A 65 -2.11 -0.21 1.59
C ALA A 65 -3.20 0.33 0.66
N VAL A 66 -4.30 -0.41 0.46
CA VAL A 66 -5.37 -0.01 -0.47
C VAL A 66 -6.07 1.27 -0.03
N TRP A 67 -6.25 1.50 1.28
CA TRP A 67 -6.77 2.78 1.78
C TRP A 67 -5.85 3.94 1.41
N GLY A 68 -4.54 3.77 1.57
CA GLY A 68 -3.55 4.77 1.17
C GLY A 68 -3.64 5.10 -0.32
N LEU A 69 -3.70 4.07 -1.17
CA LEU A 69 -3.84 4.20 -2.62
C LEU A 69 -5.13 4.93 -3.02
N ALA A 70 -6.26 4.59 -2.39
CA ALA A 70 -7.54 5.25 -2.63
C ALA A 70 -7.51 6.74 -2.26
N LYS A 71 -6.84 7.10 -1.16
CA LYS A 71 -6.73 8.51 -0.73
C LYS A 71 -6.02 9.40 -1.73
N VAL A 72 -5.07 8.87 -2.49
CA VAL A 72 -4.35 9.59 -3.55
C VAL A 72 -4.94 9.36 -4.94
N LYS A 73 -6.09 8.66 -5.04
CA LYS A 73 -6.73 8.28 -6.31
C LYS A 73 -5.73 7.61 -7.26
N SER A 74 -4.94 6.68 -6.71
CA SER A 74 -3.90 5.99 -7.47
C SER A 74 -4.50 5.30 -8.69
N ARG A 75 -3.89 5.52 -9.87
CA ARG A 75 -4.27 4.87 -11.13
C ARG A 75 -3.47 3.61 -11.41
N ASN A 76 -2.78 3.10 -10.40
CA ASN A 76 -2.00 1.89 -10.51
C ASN A 76 -2.91 0.65 -10.44
N TYR A 77 -3.71 0.47 -11.49
CA TYR A 77 -4.70 -0.61 -11.58
C TYR A 77 -4.06 -1.99 -11.57
N GLU A 78 -2.81 -2.12 -12.03
CA GLU A 78 -2.06 -3.37 -11.98
C GLU A 78 -1.76 -3.77 -10.54
N LEU A 79 -1.20 -2.86 -9.73
CA LEU A 79 -0.95 -3.10 -8.30
C LEU A 79 -2.25 -3.38 -7.55
N LEU A 80 -3.30 -2.60 -7.81
CA LEU A 80 -4.61 -2.79 -7.17
C LEU A 80 -5.20 -4.16 -7.50
N ARG A 81 -5.13 -4.58 -8.76
CA ARG A 81 -5.57 -5.91 -9.18
C ARG A 81 -4.73 -7.01 -8.52
N ALA A 82 -3.42 -6.85 -8.46
CA ALA A 82 -2.53 -7.81 -7.81
C ALA A 82 -2.85 -7.96 -6.31
N ILE A 83 -3.11 -6.86 -5.60
CA ILE A 83 -3.53 -6.90 -4.19
C ILE A 83 -4.88 -7.62 -4.05
N ALA A 84 -5.86 -7.30 -4.90
CA ALA A 84 -7.17 -7.96 -4.87
C ALA A 84 -7.06 -9.47 -5.10
N GLU A 85 -6.30 -9.87 -6.11
CA GLU A 85 -6.07 -11.28 -6.46
C GLU A 85 -5.35 -12.02 -5.32
N TYR A 86 -4.28 -11.46 -4.78
CA TYR A 86 -3.57 -12.01 -3.62
C TYR A 86 -4.51 -12.17 -2.42
N THR A 87 -5.35 -11.17 -2.15
CA THR A 87 -6.29 -11.18 -1.01
C THR A 87 -7.23 -12.39 -1.07
N VAL A 88 -7.70 -12.73 -2.29
CA VAL A 88 -8.61 -13.86 -2.50
C VAL A 88 -7.85 -15.19 -2.52
N THR A 89 -6.74 -15.26 -3.25
CA THR A 89 -6.01 -16.52 -3.51
C THR A 89 -5.19 -17.02 -2.33
N SER A 90 -4.64 -16.13 -1.51
CA SER A 90 -3.90 -16.49 -0.28
C SER A 90 -4.81 -16.94 0.87
N GLY A 91 -6.12 -16.69 0.77
CA GLY A 91 -7.08 -16.95 1.85
C GLY A 91 -7.09 -15.89 2.97
N VAL A 92 -6.18 -14.90 2.96
CA VAL A 92 -6.08 -13.85 3.98
C VAL A 92 -7.39 -13.08 4.20
N VAL A 93 -8.28 -13.06 3.20
CA VAL A 93 -9.62 -12.47 3.33
C VAL A 93 -10.41 -13.00 4.53
N THR A 94 -10.21 -14.26 4.95
CA THR A 94 -10.89 -14.84 6.11
C THR A 94 -10.41 -14.27 7.45
N ASP A 95 -9.20 -13.70 7.46
CA ASP A 95 -8.58 -13.13 8.66
C ASP A 95 -8.87 -11.63 8.80
N PHE A 96 -9.68 -11.06 7.90
CA PHE A 96 -10.02 -9.65 7.94
C PHE A 96 -10.84 -9.33 9.18
N SER A 97 -10.34 -8.37 9.96
CA SER A 97 -11.15 -7.69 10.97
C SER A 97 -12.28 -6.88 10.31
N ALA A 98 -13.31 -6.52 11.08
CA ALA A 98 -14.37 -5.62 10.60
C ALA A 98 -13.82 -4.31 10.02
N GLN A 99 -12.75 -3.78 10.62
CA GLN A 99 -12.06 -2.58 10.10
C GLN A 99 -11.38 -2.85 8.76
N SER A 100 -10.71 -3.99 8.60
CA SER A 100 -10.05 -4.38 7.35
C SER A 100 -11.06 -4.55 6.22
N VAL A 101 -12.21 -5.17 6.47
CA VAL A 101 -13.32 -5.28 5.51
C VAL A 101 -13.80 -3.90 5.08
N GLY A 102 -14.16 -3.04 6.04
CA GLY A 102 -14.70 -1.71 5.75
C GLY A 102 -13.72 -0.83 4.98
N ASN A 103 -12.46 -0.80 5.40
CA ASN A 103 -11.42 0.00 4.73
C ASN A 103 -11.16 -0.49 3.31
N THR A 104 -11.10 -1.80 3.09
CA THR A 104 -10.83 -2.38 1.78
C THR A 104 -12.00 -2.12 0.83
N ALA A 105 -13.24 -2.38 1.27
CA ALA A 105 -14.44 -2.13 0.47
C ALA A 105 -14.58 -0.64 0.09
N TRP A 106 -14.38 0.26 1.06
CA TRP A 106 -14.42 1.70 0.81
C TRP A 106 -13.31 2.15 -0.16
N ALA A 107 -12.10 1.61 0.00
CA ALA A 107 -10.97 1.94 -0.87
C ALA A 107 -11.28 1.59 -2.33
N TYR A 108 -11.73 0.35 -2.59
CA TYR A 108 -12.09 -0.08 -3.96
C TYR A 108 -13.29 0.66 -4.54
N ALA A 109 -14.24 1.12 -3.71
CA ALA A 109 -15.36 1.94 -4.16
C ALA A 109 -14.96 3.41 -4.47
N THR A 110 -13.83 3.89 -3.96
CA THR A 110 -13.38 5.29 -4.08
C THR A 110 -12.34 5.50 -5.19
N LEU A 111 -11.67 4.43 -5.62
CA LEU A 111 -10.62 4.42 -6.64
C LEU A 111 -11.14 4.76 -8.05
#